data_AF-A0ABD3IBK6-F1
#
_entry.id   AF-A0ABD3IBK6-F1
#
_cell.length_a   1.000
_cell.length_b   1.000
_cell.length_c   1.000
_cell.angle_alpha   90.00
_cell.angle_beta   90.00
_cell.angle_gamma   90.00
#
_symmetry.space_group_name_H-M   'P 1'
#
loop_
_entity.id
_entity.type
_entity.pdbx_description
1 polymer ?
#
loop_
_entity_poly.entity_id
_entity_poly.type
_entity_poly.pdbx_seq_one_letter_code
_entity_poly.pdbx_strand_id
1 'polypeptide(L)'
;MEAKRLPLKFQASGRMHRAAFPDGSPECCIGEPKWKVPLGRRDGPVSLATEAVSKLPGDGFTYKQLISNFAPVGLDENDMVALSSAHTIGLTHCGILTPRLYTSPDPTLNNTFVTAQKAACAQNPKRRY
;
A
#
# COMPACT_ATOMS: atom_id res chain seq x y z
N MET A 1 0.66 10.11 40.50
CA MET A 1 1.66 10.66 39.56
C MET A 1 0.89 11.15 38.34
N GLU A 2 0.66 12.46 38.29
CA GLU A 2 -0.12 13.13 37.25
C GLU A 2 0.70 13.15 35.95
N ALA A 3 0.35 12.32 34.97
CA ALA A 3 0.91 12.42 33.63
C ALA A 3 0.29 13.63 32.93
N LYS A 4 1.02 14.76 32.92
CA LYS A 4 0.65 15.96 32.15
C LYS A 4 0.43 15.58 30.68
N ARG A 5 -0.83 15.56 30.22
CA ARG A 5 -1.17 15.50 28.80
C ARG A 5 -0.73 16.80 28.14
N LEU A 6 0.28 16.72 27.28
CA LEU A 6 0.58 17.77 26.31
C LEU A 6 -0.66 18.05 25.44
N PRO A 7 -0.87 19.28 24.95
CA PRO A 7 -2.04 19.61 24.15
C PRO A 7 -2.04 18.82 22.83
N LEU A 8 -2.98 17.89 22.71
CA LEU A 8 -3.27 17.08 21.52
C LEU A 8 -3.82 17.98 20.39
N LYS A 9 -2.98 18.81 19.76
CA LYS A 9 -3.44 19.56 18.59
C LYS A 9 -3.46 18.70 17.33
N PHE A 10 -2.64 17.64 17.23
CA PHE A 10 -2.68 16.69 16.12
C PHE A 10 -2.20 15.28 16.50
N GLN A 11 -3.08 14.30 16.33
CA GLN A 11 -2.82 12.87 16.51
C GLN A 11 -2.09 12.28 15.29
N ALA A 12 -1.35 11.19 15.47
CA ALA A 12 -0.54 10.55 14.42
C ALA A 12 -1.40 10.10 13.22
N SER A 13 -2.60 9.57 13.47
CA SER A 13 -3.61 9.24 12.45
C SER A 13 -3.96 10.46 11.61
N GLY A 14 -4.12 11.63 12.23
CA GLY A 14 -4.35 12.91 11.55
C GLY A 14 -3.10 13.53 10.91
N ARG A 15 -1.90 13.02 11.19
CA ARG A 15 -0.66 13.37 10.46
C ARG A 15 -0.45 12.50 9.24
N MET A 16 -0.74 11.20 9.30
CA MET A 16 -0.68 10.30 8.14
C MET A 16 -1.60 10.77 7.00
N HIS A 17 -2.82 11.21 7.30
CA HIS A 17 -3.74 11.76 6.30
C HIS A 17 -3.32 13.13 5.76
N ARG A 18 -2.45 13.87 6.46
CA ARG A 18 -1.91 15.17 6.03
C ARG A 18 -0.54 15.09 5.37
N ALA A 19 0.14 13.94 5.46
CA ALA A 19 1.23 13.64 4.54
C ALA A 19 0.73 13.63 3.09
N ALA A 20 -0.59 13.49 2.88
CA ALA A 20 -1.29 13.87 1.66
C ALA A 20 -1.73 15.36 1.67
N PHE A 21 -0.76 16.29 1.79
CA PHE A 21 -0.89 17.73 1.49
C PHE A 21 -1.52 18.66 2.55
N PRO A 22 -0.70 19.33 3.40
CA PRO A 22 -1.20 20.31 4.36
C PRO A 22 -0.87 21.79 4.04
N ASP A 23 -0.07 22.13 3.03
CA ASP A 23 0.58 23.46 2.99
C ASP A 23 0.40 24.28 1.70
N GLY A 24 -0.20 23.74 0.64
CA GLY A 24 -0.42 24.54 -0.58
C GLY A 24 0.87 25.06 -1.23
N SER A 25 2.04 24.53 -0.85
CA SER A 25 3.30 24.78 -1.54
C SER A 25 3.27 24.12 -2.93
N PRO A 26 4.01 24.64 -3.92
CA PRO A 26 4.23 23.93 -5.16
C PRO A 26 5.20 22.78 -4.86
N GLU A 27 4.79 21.57 -5.23
CA GLU A 27 5.66 20.42 -5.51
C GLU A 27 6.34 19.72 -4.31
N CYS A 28 5.91 18.47 -4.08
CA CYS A 28 6.87 17.39 -3.84
C CYS A 28 6.50 16.21 -4.75
N CYS A 29 6.72 16.48 -6.04
CA CYS A 29 7.21 15.54 -7.06
C CYS A 29 6.24 14.76 -7.95
N ILE A 30 4.92 14.84 -7.77
CA ILE A 30 3.99 14.15 -8.69
C ILE A 30 2.79 15.08 -8.90
N GLY A 31 2.47 15.39 -10.15
CA GLY A 31 1.46 16.39 -10.55
C GLY A 31 0.01 15.98 -10.26
N GLU A 32 -0.27 15.52 -9.04
CA GLU A 32 -1.55 14.96 -8.65
C GLU A 32 -2.59 16.02 -8.25
N PRO A 33 -3.89 15.71 -8.41
CA PRO A 33 -4.98 16.58 -7.98
C PRO A 33 -4.88 16.91 -6.48
N LYS A 34 -5.14 18.16 -6.10
CA LYS A 34 -5.21 18.57 -4.69
C LYS A 34 -6.66 18.54 -4.20
N TRP A 35 -6.93 17.84 -3.11
CA TRP A 35 -8.23 17.88 -2.42
C TRP A 35 -8.07 18.08 -0.91
N LYS A 36 -9.10 18.66 -0.27
CA LYS A 36 -9.13 18.82 1.19
C LYS A 36 -9.56 17.51 1.84
N VAL A 37 -8.70 16.95 2.70
CA VAL A 37 -9.00 15.71 3.42
C VAL A 37 -9.78 16.01 4.71
N PRO A 38 -10.88 15.29 5.01
CA PRO A 38 -11.58 15.42 6.28
C PRO A 38 -10.65 15.13 7.48
N LEU A 39 -10.69 16.02 8.49
CA LEU A 39 -9.87 15.91 9.71
C LEU A 39 -10.68 15.37 10.90
N GLY A 40 -9.99 15.06 11.99
CA GLY A 40 -10.62 14.64 13.26
C GLY A 40 -10.37 13.19 13.68
N ARG A 41 -9.62 12.40 12.90
CA ARG A 41 -9.22 11.04 13.30
C ARG A 41 -8.34 11.05 14.53
N ARG A 42 -8.59 10.09 15.43
CA ARG A 42 -7.85 9.89 16.67
C ARG A 42 -6.96 8.65 16.62
N ASP A 43 -5.88 8.66 17.40
CA ASP A 43 -4.97 7.52 17.50
C ASP A 43 -5.64 6.36 18.25
N GLY A 44 -5.64 5.17 17.64
CA GLY A 44 -6.10 3.95 18.29
C GLY A 44 -5.11 3.49 19.36
N PRO A 45 -5.57 2.92 20.48
CA PRO A 45 -4.69 2.50 21.57
C PRO A 45 -4.03 1.12 21.37
N VAL A 46 -4.45 0.34 20.38
CA VAL A 46 -4.05 -1.07 20.18
C VAL A 46 -3.57 -1.28 18.74
N SER A 47 -2.51 -2.08 18.59
CA SER A 47 -1.97 -2.53 17.31
C SER A 47 -1.60 -4.01 17.40
N LEU A 48 -2.17 -4.84 16.53
CA LEU A 48 -1.98 -6.28 16.51
C LEU A 48 -1.51 -6.74 15.13
N ALA A 49 -0.37 -7.44 15.08
CA ALA A 49 0.17 -7.96 13.82
C ALA A 49 -0.78 -8.97 13.14
N THR A 50 -1.49 -9.77 13.94
CA THR A 50 -2.48 -10.75 13.45
C THR A 50 -3.62 -10.09 12.69
N GLU A 51 -4.07 -8.90 13.13
CA GLU A 51 -5.10 -8.16 12.41
C GLU A 51 -4.61 -7.72 11.04
N ALA A 52 -3.39 -7.18 10.94
CA ALA A 52 -2.82 -6.76 9.67
C ALA A 52 -2.71 -7.93 8.68
N VAL A 53 -2.18 -9.07 9.13
CA VAL A 53 -2.06 -10.29 8.30
C VAL A 53 -3.42 -10.80 7.83
N SER A 54 -4.46 -10.68 8.66
CA SER A 54 -5.81 -11.17 8.32
C SER A 54 -6.62 -10.22 7.42
N LYS A 55 -6.33 -8.92 7.45
CA LYS A 55 -7.16 -7.90 6.79
C LYS A 55 -6.54 -7.36 5.51
N LEU A 56 -5.22 -7.33 5.39
CA LEU A 56 -4.56 -6.80 4.19
C LEU A 56 -4.66 -7.79 3.01
N PRO A 57 -4.85 -7.30 1.77
CA PRO A 57 -4.87 -8.16 0.61
C PRO A 57 -3.50 -8.77 0.35
N GLY A 58 -3.48 -10.05 -0.03
CA GLY A 58 -2.27 -10.72 -0.48
C GLY A 58 -1.93 -10.39 -1.94
N ASP A 59 -0.66 -10.53 -2.29
CA ASP A 59 -0.14 -10.34 -3.65
C ASP A 59 -0.65 -11.36 -4.68
N GLY A 60 -1.01 -12.56 -4.23
CA GLY A 60 -1.57 -13.64 -5.06
C GLY A 60 -3.10 -13.63 -5.17
N PHE A 61 -3.79 -12.61 -4.68
CA PHE A 61 -5.27 -12.58 -4.70
C PHE A 61 -5.81 -12.46 -6.14
N THR A 62 -6.83 -13.24 -6.44
CA THR A 62 -7.64 -13.06 -7.65
C THR A 62 -8.48 -11.79 -7.54
N TYR A 63 -8.92 -11.26 -8.69
CA TYR A 63 -9.78 -10.07 -8.73
C TYR A 63 -11.03 -10.18 -7.84
N LYS A 64 -11.71 -11.34 -7.83
CA LYS A 64 -12.88 -11.56 -6.94
C LYS A 64 -12.50 -11.55 -5.45
N GLN A 65 -11.32 -12.04 -5.10
CA GLN A 65 -10.81 -12.01 -3.72
C GLN A 65 -10.45 -10.59 -3.29
N LEU A 66 -9.90 -9.77 -4.18
CA LEU A 66 -9.64 -8.35 -3.90
C LEU A 66 -10.94 -7.59 -3.59
N ILE A 67 -11.96 -7.74 -4.43
CA ILE A 67 -13.28 -7.12 -4.18
C ILE A 67 -13.84 -7.57 -2.82
N SER A 68 -13.79 -8.89 -2.56
CA SER A 68 -14.29 -9.45 -1.29
C SER A 68 -13.51 -8.98 -0.07
N ASN A 69 -12.23 -8.63 -0.23
CA ASN A 69 -11.37 -8.13 0.84
C ASN A 69 -11.61 -6.64 1.14
N PHE A 70 -12.03 -5.85 0.16
CA PHE A 70 -12.33 -4.42 0.31
C PHE A 70 -13.75 -4.18 0.88
N ALA A 71 -14.70 -5.07 0.60
CA ALA A 71 -16.09 -4.93 1.04
C ALA A 71 -16.28 -4.75 2.56
N PRO A 72 -15.56 -5.46 3.47
CA PRO A 72 -15.72 -5.31 4.92
C PRO A 72 -15.33 -3.93 5.46
N VAL A 73 -14.52 -3.16 4.72
CA VAL A 73 -14.15 -1.78 5.09
C VAL A 73 -15.01 -0.73 4.36
N GLY A 74 -16.07 -1.17 3.68
CA GLY A 74 -17.04 -0.30 3.01
C GLY A 74 -16.55 0.27 1.68
N LEU A 75 -15.57 -0.36 1.04
CA LEU A 75 -15.05 0.03 -0.27
C LEU A 75 -15.60 -0.92 -1.34
N ASP A 76 -16.04 -0.35 -2.46
CA ASP A 76 -16.59 -1.12 -3.57
C ASP A 76 -15.53 -1.48 -4.63
N GLU A 77 -15.99 -2.06 -5.74
CA GLU A 77 -15.09 -2.42 -6.85
C GLU A 77 -14.41 -1.21 -7.48
N ASN A 78 -15.12 -0.08 -7.64
CA ASN A 78 -14.56 1.13 -8.21
C ASN A 78 -13.49 1.71 -7.30
N ASP A 79 -13.73 1.71 -5.99
CA ASP A 79 -12.73 2.12 -4.99
C ASP A 79 -11.49 1.24 -5.06
N MET A 80 -11.66 -0.09 -5.18
CA MET A 80 -10.55 -1.02 -5.31
C MET A 80 -9.70 -0.74 -6.57
N VAL A 81 -10.34 -0.52 -7.71
CA VAL A 81 -9.64 -0.18 -8.96
C VAL A 81 -8.95 1.18 -8.85
N ALA A 82 -9.63 2.19 -8.31
CA ALA A 82 -9.06 3.53 -8.12
C ALA A 82 -7.86 3.50 -7.18
N LEU A 83 -7.93 2.80 -6.05
CA LEU A 83 -6.83 2.68 -5.08
C LEU A 83 -5.66 1.84 -5.61
N SER A 84 -5.93 0.89 -6.52
CA SER A 84 -4.88 0.12 -7.19
C SER A 84 -3.96 0.99 -8.07
N SER A 85 -4.41 2.20 -8.46
CA SER A 85 -3.57 3.17 -9.19
C SER A 85 -2.35 3.63 -8.39
N ALA A 86 -2.35 3.47 -7.06
CA ALA A 86 -1.20 3.77 -6.20
C ALA A 86 0.05 2.95 -6.58
N HIS A 87 -0.10 1.83 -7.29
CA HIS A 87 1.01 1.06 -7.86
C HIS A 87 1.71 1.73 -9.06
N THR A 88 1.24 2.90 -9.51
CA THR A 88 1.91 3.70 -10.55
C THR A 88 3.27 4.25 -10.08
N ILE A 89 3.45 4.37 -8.77
CA ILE A 89 4.69 4.80 -8.12
C ILE A 89 5.16 3.77 -7.10
N GLY A 90 6.45 3.83 -6.78
CA GLY A 90 7.06 2.98 -5.76
C GLY A 90 7.78 1.76 -6.32
N LEU A 91 8.10 0.83 -5.42
CA LEU A 91 8.90 -0.36 -5.69
C LEU A 91 8.24 -1.58 -5.01
N THR A 92 8.48 -2.76 -5.55
CA THR A 92 8.05 -4.03 -4.96
C THR A 92 9.24 -4.95 -4.73
N HIS A 93 9.14 -5.82 -3.73
CA HIS A 93 10.18 -6.82 -3.45
C HIS A 93 10.08 -7.99 -4.43
N CYS A 94 11.23 -8.50 -4.88
CA CYS A 94 11.27 -9.65 -5.79
C CYS A 94 10.50 -10.88 -5.29
N GLY A 95 10.42 -11.09 -3.97
CA GLY A 95 9.68 -12.22 -3.39
C GLY A 95 8.21 -12.29 -3.82
N ILE A 96 7.60 -11.13 -4.09
CA ILE A 96 6.20 -11.01 -4.56
C ILE A 96 6.06 -11.47 -6.02
N LEU A 97 7.04 -11.15 -6.88
CA LEU A 97 6.99 -11.46 -8.31
C LEU A 97 7.54 -12.84 -8.66
N THR A 98 8.46 -13.38 -7.85
CA THR A 98 9.19 -14.64 -8.12
C THR A 98 8.26 -15.81 -8.49
N PRO A 99 7.11 -16.02 -7.81
CA PRO A 99 6.21 -17.11 -8.18
C PRO A 99 5.70 -17.02 -9.62
N ARG A 100 5.33 -15.80 -10.07
CA ARG A 100 4.81 -15.53 -11.42
C ARG A 100 5.89 -15.53 -12.50
N LEU A 101 7.17 -15.45 -12.11
CA LEU A 101 8.31 -15.49 -13.03
C LEU A 101 8.88 -16.91 -13.21
N TYR A 102 8.88 -17.73 -12.16
CA TYR A 102 9.62 -19.00 -12.14
C TYR A 102 8.77 -20.24 -11.81
N THR A 103 8.02 -20.25 -10.70
CA THR A 103 7.36 -21.48 -10.20
C THR A 103 6.02 -21.75 -10.88
N SER A 104 5.26 -20.70 -11.16
CA SER A 104 4.00 -20.74 -11.88
C SER A 104 4.00 -19.59 -12.89
N PRO A 105 4.77 -19.72 -13.99
CA PRO A 105 4.93 -18.66 -14.98
C PRO A 105 3.57 -18.19 -15.49
N ASP A 106 3.32 -16.89 -15.36
CA ASP A 106 2.04 -16.31 -15.73
C ASP A 106 1.98 -15.98 -17.23
N PRO A 107 1.07 -16.61 -18.01
CA PRO A 107 0.98 -16.40 -19.44
C PRO A 107 0.46 -15.00 -19.83
N THR A 108 -0.11 -14.25 -18.89
CA THR A 108 -0.60 -12.88 -19.13
C THR A 108 0.51 -11.83 -19.08
N LEU A 109 1.70 -12.18 -18.57
CA LEU A 109 2.83 -11.27 -18.50
C LEU A 109 3.54 -11.17 -19.85
N ASN A 110 3.90 -9.94 -20.23
CA ASN A 110 4.67 -9.70 -21.44
C ASN A 110 6.08 -10.33 -21.35
N ASN A 111 6.50 -11.06 -22.37
CA ASN A 111 7.79 -11.77 -22.38
C ASN A 111 9.01 -10.85 -22.22
N THR A 112 8.97 -9.63 -22.77
CA THR A 112 10.04 -8.63 -22.60
C THR A 112 10.11 -8.18 -21.14
N PHE A 113 8.96 -7.91 -20.52
CA PHE A 113 8.88 -7.59 -19.10
C PHE A 113 9.38 -8.73 -18.22
N VAL A 114 8.96 -9.96 -18.48
CA VAL A 114 9.43 -11.16 -17.75
C VAL A 114 10.95 -11.29 -17.83
N THR A 115 11.53 -11.09 -19.01
CA THR A 115 12.98 -11.16 -19.22
C THR A 115 13.71 -10.10 -18.39
N ALA A 116 13.24 -8.85 -18.42
CA ALA A 116 13.78 -7.76 -17.63
C ALA A 116 13.69 -8.04 -16.12
N GLN A 117 12.55 -8.56 -15.64
CA GLN A 117 12.37 -8.80 -14.21
C GLN A 117 13.16 -10.01 -13.72
N LYS A 118 13.37 -11.04 -14.55
CA LYS A 118 14.28 -12.14 -14.23
C LYS A 118 15.74 -11.69 -14.11
N ALA A 119 16.15 -10.69 -14.88
CA ALA A 119 17.48 -10.10 -14.76
C ALA A 119 17.62 -9.27 -13.46
N ALA A 120 16.56 -8.55 -13.07
CA ALA A 120 16.53 -7.77 -11.83
C ALA A 120 16.38 -8.64 -10.56
N CYS A 121 15.63 -9.74 -10.66
CA CYS A 121 15.28 -10.62 -9.55
C CYS A 121 15.86 -12.02 -9.77
N ALA A 122 17.05 -12.29 -9.23
CA ALA A 122 17.60 -13.64 -9.25
C ALA A 122 16.70 -14.62 -8.47
N GLN A 123 16.54 -15.85 -8.97
CA GLN A 123 15.72 -16.89 -8.34
C GLN A 123 16.19 -17.27 -6.93
N ASN A 124 17.48 -17.07 -6.63
CA ASN A 124 18.09 -17.20 -5.31
C ASN A 124 18.86 -15.92 -4.97
N PRO A 125 18.19 -14.86 -4.50
CA PRO A 125 18.89 -13.66 -4.09
C PRO A 125 19.68 -13.99 -2.82
N LYS A 126 21.02 -13.88 -2.87
CA LYS A 126 21.83 -13.89 -1.64
C LYS A 126 21.33 -12.74 -0.78
N ARG A 127 20.70 -13.02 0.37
CA ARG A 127 20.29 -11.97 1.32
C ARG A 127 21.55 -11.19 1.69
N ARG A 128 21.68 -9.95 1.21
CA ARG A 128 22.62 -9.01 1.79
C ARG A 128 21.93 -8.44 3.00
N TYR A 129 22.29 -8.97 4.17
CA TYR A 129 22.05 -8.32 5.45
C TYR A 129 22.95 -7.09 5.55
#